data_AF-A0A1E7J3Z7-F1
#
_entry.id   AF-A0A1E7J3Z7-F1
#
_cell.length_a   1.000
_cell.length_b   1.000
_cell.length_c   1.000
_cell.angle_alpha   90.00
_cell.angle_beta   90.00
_cell.angle_gamma   90.00
#
_symmetry.space_group_name_H-M   'P 1'
#
loop_
_entity.id
_entity.type
_entity.pdbx_description
1 polymer ?
#
loop_
_entity_poly.entity_id
_entity_poly.type
_entity_poly.pdbx_seq_one_letter_code
_entity_poly.pdbx_strand_id
1 'polypeptide(L)'
;MECHDPHADTMTVDDCLLCHKPHMPVEVTYAENIPSFFCSSCHEIEGKGLAKSTTKHHELGCAYCHRNKHKAAIECGTCHGEPHSFDIHAKHSDCLRCHQDPHALIR
;
A
#
# COMPACT_ATOMS: atom_id res chain seq x y z
N MET A 1 -13.14 26.41 14.89
CA MET A 1 -11.73 26.74 14.66
C MET A 1 -11.16 25.52 13.96
N GLU A 2 -11.05 25.58 12.63
CA GLU A 2 -10.53 24.44 11.86
C GLU A 2 -9.01 24.43 11.98
N CYS A 3 -8.42 23.29 12.33
CA CYS A 3 -6.98 23.17 12.49
C CYS A 3 -6.27 22.87 11.16
N HIS A 4 -6.89 22.08 10.26
CA HIS A 4 -6.44 21.85 8.88
C HIS A 4 -7.54 21.14 8.07
N ASP A 5 -7.41 21.16 6.75
CA ASP A 5 -8.32 20.49 5.81
C ASP A 5 -8.14 18.95 5.87
N PRO A 6 -9.21 18.17 5.67
CA PRO A 6 -9.11 16.72 5.57
C PRO A 6 -8.38 16.28 4.29
N HIS A 7 -7.88 15.04 4.27
CA HIS A 7 -7.22 14.48 3.08
C HIS A 7 -8.22 13.96 2.02
N ALA A 8 -9.51 13.92 2.35
CA ALA A 8 -10.61 13.69 1.43
C ALA A 8 -11.89 14.35 1.95
N ASP A 9 -12.72 14.86 1.04
CA ASP A 9 -13.98 15.55 1.38
C ASP A 9 -14.96 14.71 2.20
N THR A 10 -14.80 13.38 2.15
CA THR A 10 -15.63 12.41 2.86
C THR A 10 -15.11 12.02 4.23
N MET A 11 -13.91 12.45 4.64
CA MET A 11 -13.35 12.14 5.96
C MET A 11 -14.05 12.92 7.06
N THR A 12 -14.41 12.21 8.13
CA THR A 12 -14.88 12.79 9.39
C THR A 12 -13.71 13.04 10.35
N VAL A 13 -13.97 13.77 11.44
CA VAL A 13 -12.96 14.00 12.50
C VAL A 13 -12.50 12.70 13.14
N ASP A 14 -13.38 11.70 13.26
CA ASP A 14 -13.03 10.40 13.83
C ASP A 14 -12.08 9.62 12.90
N ASP A 15 -12.22 9.78 11.58
CA ASP A 15 -11.34 9.16 10.60
C ASP A 15 -9.90 9.68 10.68
N CYS A 16 -9.70 10.92 11.15
CA CYS A 16 -8.35 11.48 11.32
C CYS A 16 -7.47 10.62 12.25
N LEU A 17 -8.09 10.06 13.29
CA LEU A 17 -7.41 9.26 14.30
C LEU A 17 -7.02 7.86 13.82
N LEU A 18 -7.49 7.44 12.64
CA LEU A 18 -7.12 6.16 12.03
C LEU A 18 -5.68 6.16 11.50
N CYS A 19 -5.11 7.34 11.26
CA CYS A 19 -3.80 7.49 10.62
C CYS A 19 -2.80 8.22 11.51
N HIS A 20 -3.17 9.33 12.13
CA HIS A 20 -2.25 10.13 12.95
C HIS A 20 -2.95 10.74 14.16
N LYS A 21 -2.15 11.08 15.18
CA LYS A 21 -2.68 11.77 16.36
C LYS A 21 -2.75 13.28 16.12
N PRO A 22 -3.65 13.99 16.84
CA PRO A 22 -3.59 15.45 16.90
C PRO A 22 -2.19 15.91 17.33
N HIS A 23 -1.70 16.98 16.72
CA HIS A 23 -0.37 17.56 16.97
C HIS A 23 0.83 16.63 16.72
N MET A 24 0.64 15.46 16.10
CA MET A 24 1.70 14.57 15.64
C MET A 24 1.44 14.05 14.20
N PRO A 25 1.24 14.93 13.21
CA PRO A 25 0.74 14.53 11.88
C PRO A 25 1.75 13.74 11.04
N VAL A 26 3.06 13.79 11.38
CA VAL A 26 4.12 13.13 10.61
C VAL A 26 4.19 11.63 10.91
N GLU A 27 3.81 11.22 12.12
CA GLU A 27 3.82 9.82 12.51
C GLU A 27 2.50 9.18 12.08
N VAL A 28 2.55 8.44 10.97
CA VAL A 28 1.38 7.79 10.38
C VAL A 28 1.42 6.28 10.61
N THR A 29 0.46 5.80 11.38
CA THR A 29 0.24 4.39 11.70
C THR A 29 -1.24 4.07 11.59
N TYR A 30 -1.58 2.87 11.15
CA TYR A 30 -2.96 2.48 10.89
C TYR A 30 -3.16 0.98 11.12
N ALA A 31 -4.41 0.57 11.35
CA ALA A 31 -4.75 -0.83 11.51
C ALA A 31 -4.70 -1.59 10.17
N GLU A 32 -4.51 -2.90 10.21
CA GLU A 32 -4.45 -3.76 9.01
C GLU A 32 -5.74 -3.76 8.19
N ASN A 33 -6.88 -3.45 8.83
CA ASN A 33 -8.19 -3.39 8.21
C ASN A 33 -8.58 -1.98 7.73
N ILE A 34 -7.64 -1.02 7.67
CA ILE A 34 -7.94 0.32 7.15
C ILE A 34 -8.43 0.21 5.69
N PRO A 35 -9.58 0.84 5.35
CA PRO A 35 -10.08 0.85 3.99
C PRO A 35 -9.09 1.48 2.99
N SER A 36 -8.85 0.81 1.86
CA SER A 36 -7.90 1.27 0.82
C SER A 36 -8.20 2.67 0.28
N PHE A 37 -9.45 3.12 0.30
CA PHE A 37 -9.81 4.45 -0.20
C PHE A 37 -9.12 5.57 0.60
N PHE A 38 -8.84 5.38 1.89
CA PHE A 38 -8.08 6.33 2.70
C PHE A 38 -6.63 6.48 2.23
N CYS A 39 -6.04 5.40 1.70
CA CYS A 39 -4.72 5.46 1.08
C CYS A 39 -4.81 6.16 -0.28
N SER A 40 -5.82 5.82 -1.09
CA SER A 40 -6.02 6.39 -2.42
C SER A 40 -6.37 7.88 -2.43
N SER A 41 -6.81 8.45 -1.30
CA SER A 41 -6.97 9.89 -1.13
C SER A 41 -5.67 10.68 -1.42
N CYS A 42 -4.51 10.09 -1.09
CA CYS A 42 -3.21 10.66 -1.44
C CYS A 42 -2.49 9.88 -2.56
N HIS A 43 -2.75 8.57 -2.67
CA HIS A 43 -2.12 7.64 -3.62
C HIS A 43 -3.09 7.24 -4.72
N GLU A 44 -3.61 8.23 -5.45
CA GLU A 44 -4.64 8.02 -6.46
C GLU A 44 -4.12 7.16 -7.63
N ILE A 45 -2.86 7.36 -8.03
CA ILE A 45 -2.23 6.64 -9.16
C ILE A 45 -2.12 5.16 -8.84
N GLU A 46 -1.61 4.83 -7.65
CA GLU A 46 -1.41 3.47 -7.16
C GLU A 46 -2.75 2.76 -6.94
N GLY A 47 -3.72 3.46 -6.33
CA GLY A 47 -5.07 2.94 -6.16
C GLY A 47 -5.75 2.59 -7.49
N LYS A 48 -5.63 3.48 -8.49
CA LYS A 48 -6.14 3.22 -9.85
C LYS A 48 -5.37 2.11 -10.57
N GLY A 49 -4.05 2.04 -10.37
CA GLY A 49 -3.22 0.96 -10.91
C GLY A 49 -3.70 -0.39 -10.41
N LEU A 50 -3.82 -0.52 -9.09
CA LEU A 50 -4.22 -1.78 -8.45
C LEU A 50 -5.64 -2.17 -8.85
N ALA A 51 -6.58 -1.24 -8.86
CA ALA A 51 -7.96 -1.48 -9.27
C ALA A 51 -8.09 -1.91 -10.74
N LYS A 52 -7.13 -1.56 -11.60
CA LYS A 52 -7.10 -1.96 -13.02
C LYS A 52 -6.31 -3.25 -13.26
N SER A 53 -5.51 -3.71 -12.30
CA SER A 53 -4.73 -4.93 -12.44
C SER A 53 -5.64 -6.13 -12.59
N THR A 54 -5.24 -7.08 -13.44
CA THR A 54 -5.94 -8.37 -13.64
C THR A 54 -5.32 -9.50 -12.81
N THR A 55 -4.31 -9.19 -11.98
CA THR A 55 -3.68 -10.16 -11.09
C THR A 55 -4.42 -10.25 -9.77
N LYS A 56 -4.29 -11.38 -9.06
CA LYS A 56 -4.96 -11.60 -7.76
C LYS A 56 -4.64 -10.54 -6.70
N HIS A 57 -3.55 -9.79 -6.84
CA HIS A 57 -3.20 -8.72 -5.91
C HIS A 57 -4.22 -7.58 -5.89
N HIS A 58 -5.01 -7.39 -6.97
CA HIS A 58 -6.04 -6.36 -7.01
C HIS A 58 -7.13 -6.54 -5.95
N GLU A 59 -7.26 -7.74 -5.38
CA GLU A 59 -8.24 -8.06 -4.32
C GLU A 59 -7.73 -7.67 -2.92
N LEU A 60 -6.44 -7.35 -2.78
CA LEU A 60 -5.82 -7.04 -1.50
C LEU A 60 -5.98 -5.55 -1.16
N GLY A 61 -6.26 -5.29 0.11
CA GLY A 61 -6.21 -3.94 0.67
C GLY A 61 -4.77 -3.43 0.78
N CYS A 62 -4.58 -2.11 0.71
CA CYS A 62 -3.25 -1.49 0.77
C CYS A 62 -2.44 -1.93 2.00
N ALA A 63 -3.09 -1.97 3.16
CA ALA A 63 -2.46 -2.32 4.43
C ALA A 63 -2.05 -3.80 4.56
N TYR A 64 -2.50 -4.67 3.65
CA TYR A 64 -2.07 -6.06 3.63
C TYR A 64 -0.57 -6.20 3.33
N CYS A 65 -0.10 -5.41 2.36
CA CYS A 65 1.31 -5.31 1.98
C CYS A 65 2.02 -4.17 2.72
N HIS A 66 1.34 -3.03 2.93
CA HIS A 66 1.88 -1.87 3.63
C HIS A 66 1.49 -1.89 5.10
N ARG A 67 2.12 -2.77 5.90
CA ARG A 67 1.60 -3.09 7.24
C ARG A 67 1.91 -2.01 8.28
N ASN A 68 0.88 -1.63 9.04
CA ASN A 68 0.92 -0.89 10.31
C ASN A 68 1.49 0.53 10.31
N LYS A 69 2.40 0.85 9.38
CA LYS A 69 3.11 2.12 9.33
C LYS A 69 3.23 2.60 7.90
N HIS A 70 3.02 3.89 7.70
CA HIS A 70 3.22 4.51 6.40
C HIS A 70 4.64 4.28 5.89
N LYS A 71 4.76 4.08 4.57
CA LYS A 71 5.99 3.71 3.85
C LYS A 71 6.57 2.33 4.17
N ALA A 72 5.96 1.55 5.06
CA ALA A 72 6.30 0.14 5.19
C ALA A 72 5.80 -0.61 3.95
N ALA A 73 6.56 -1.58 3.46
CA ALA A 73 6.14 -2.53 2.44
C ALA A 73 6.79 -3.88 2.76
N ILE A 74 6.08 -4.97 2.52
CA ILE A 74 6.63 -6.32 2.64
C ILE A 74 7.39 -6.72 1.38
N GLU A 75 8.38 -7.59 1.55
CA GLU A 75 9.07 -8.23 0.44
C GLU A 75 8.17 -9.29 -0.22
N CYS A 76 8.27 -9.46 -1.55
CA CYS A 76 7.48 -10.44 -2.31
C CYS A 76 7.65 -11.87 -1.76
N GLY A 77 8.88 -12.20 -1.35
CA GLY A 77 9.24 -13.51 -0.78
C GLY A 77 8.52 -13.85 0.52
N THR A 78 7.98 -12.86 1.24
CA THR A 78 7.18 -13.08 2.46
C THR A 78 5.98 -13.99 2.19
N CYS A 79 5.39 -13.89 1.00
CA CYS A 79 4.26 -14.72 0.59
C CYS A 79 4.62 -15.74 -0.49
N HIS A 80 5.52 -15.38 -1.42
CA HIS A 80 5.83 -16.20 -2.58
C HIS A 80 7.04 -17.13 -2.42
N GLY A 81 7.89 -16.92 -1.41
CA GLY A 81 9.18 -17.61 -1.31
C GLY A 81 10.04 -17.40 -2.57
N GLU A 82 10.63 -18.49 -3.07
CA GLU A 82 11.42 -18.52 -4.30
C GLU A 82 10.70 -19.32 -5.40
N PRO A 83 9.84 -18.69 -6.22
CA PRO A 83 9.03 -19.40 -7.21
C PRO A 83 9.79 -19.81 -8.49
N HIS A 84 11.02 -19.32 -8.65
CA HIS A 84 11.89 -19.55 -9.81
C HIS A 84 13.15 -20.34 -9.39
N SER A 85 13.95 -20.76 -10.37
CA SER A 85 15.23 -21.41 -10.09
C SER A 85 16.22 -20.47 -9.39
N PHE A 86 17.17 -21.06 -8.67
CA PHE A 86 18.23 -20.34 -7.98
C PHE A 86 18.99 -19.35 -8.90
N ASP A 87 19.27 -19.74 -10.14
CA ASP A 87 20.01 -18.89 -11.08
C ASP A 87 19.29 -17.57 -11.40
N ILE A 88 17.95 -17.55 -11.40
CA ILE A 88 17.17 -16.33 -11.60
C ILE A 88 17.32 -15.41 -10.39
N HIS A 89 17.09 -15.92 -9.19
CA HIS A 89 17.16 -15.13 -7.96
C HIS A 89 18.59 -14.65 -7.66
N ALA A 90 19.60 -15.47 -7.96
CA ALA A 90 21.02 -15.12 -7.77
C ALA A 90 21.46 -13.96 -8.67
N LYS A 91 20.88 -13.82 -9.87
CA LYS A 91 21.21 -12.76 -10.85
C LYS A 91 20.24 -11.59 -10.82
N HIS A 92 19.01 -11.83 -10.37
CA HIS A 92 17.89 -10.90 -10.39
C HIS A 92 17.12 -10.97 -9.07
N SER A 93 17.72 -10.40 -8.02
CA SER A 93 17.09 -10.31 -6.70
C SER A 93 15.92 -9.33 -6.65
N ASP A 94 15.86 -8.38 -7.57
CA ASP A 94 14.74 -7.44 -7.73
C ASP A 94 13.65 -8.05 -8.63
N CYS A 95 12.55 -8.46 -8.00
CA CYS A 95 11.38 -9.06 -8.65
C CYS A 95 10.75 -8.12 -9.69
N LEU A 96 10.81 -6.81 -9.46
CA LEU A 96 10.14 -5.80 -10.28
C LEU A 96 10.79 -5.61 -11.65
N ARG A 97 12.01 -6.13 -11.86
CA ARG A 97 12.64 -6.15 -13.19
C ARG A 97 11.84 -6.92 -14.23
N CYS A 98 11.11 -7.95 -13.80
CA CYS A 98 10.27 -8.75 -14.68
C CYS A 98 8.78 -8.59 -14.35
N HIS A 99 8.43 -8.45 -13.07
CA HIS A 99 7.05 -8.32 -12.63
C HIS A 99 6.52 -6.87 -12.65
N GLN A 100 7.37 -5.88 -13.00
CA GLN A 100 7.06 -4.46 -13.18
C GLN A 100 6.62 -3.73 -11.91
N ASP A 101 5.34 -3.35 -11.81
CA ASP A 101 4.84 -2.48 -10.75
C ASP A 101 4.05 -3.30 -9.73
N PRO A 102 4.34 -3.24 -8.41
CA PRO A 102 3.57 -3.96 -7.40
C PRO A 102 2.06 -3.62 -7.40
N HIS A 103 1.68 -2.44 -7.89
CA HIS A 103 0.29 -2.02 -8.07
C HIS A 103 -0.24 -2.29 -9.49
N ALA A 104 0.59 -2.72 -10.43
CA ALA A 104 0.18 -3.05 -11.79
C ALA A 104 0.98 -4.24 -12.34
N LEU A 105 1.08 -5.30 -11.53
CA LEU A 105 1.94 -6.44 -11.83
C LEU A 105 1.56 -7.08 -13.17
N ILE A 106 2.59 -7.43 -13.95
CA ILE A 106 2.42 -8.30 -15.11
C ILE A 106 2.84 -9.72 -14.73
N ARG A 107 2.04 -10.70 -15.16
CA ARG A 107 2.29 -12.11 -14.89
C ARG A 107 3.31 -12.68 -15.85
#